data_AF-A0A7V9MEZ8-F1
#
_entry.id   AF-A0A7V9MEZ8-F1
#
_cell.length_a   1.000
_cell.length_b   1.000
_cell.length_c   1.000
_cell.angle_alpha   90.00
_cell.angle_beta   90.00
_cell.angle_gamma   90.00
#
_symmetry.space_group_name_H-M   'P 1'
#
loop_
_entity.id
_entity.type
_entity.pdbx_description
1 polymer ?
#
loop_
_entity_poly.entity_id
_entity_poly.type
_entity_poly.pdbx_seq_one_letter_code
_entity_poly.pdbx_strand_id
1 'polypeptide(L)' 'MAAELEADSLAYLSLEGLYEAIRAGRETHCDACFSGEYPLERSGSAGTGKYALEEMAAVEVP' A
#
# COMPACT_ATOMS: atom_id res chain seq x y z
N MET A 1 15.91 8.42 7.53
CA MET A 1 16.06 7.33 6.54
C MET A 1 17.37 7.38 5.74
N ALA A 2 17.81 8.51 5.18
CA ALA A 2 19.06 8.54 4.40
C ALA A 2 20.30 8.14 5.24
N ALA A 3 20.38 8.61 6.49
CA ALA A 3 21.48 8.32 7.40
C ALA A 3 21.50 6.84 7.83
N GLU A 4 20.32 6.23 8.02
CA GLU A 4 20.12 4.82 8.37
C GLU A 4 20.47 3.89 7.20
N LEU A 5 20.53 4.44 5.98
CA LEU A 5 21.01 3.77 4.77
C LEU A 5 22.45 4.16 4.41
N GLU A 6 23.11 4.99 5.23
CA GLU A 6 24.45 5.53 4.98
C GLU A 6 24.61 6.23 3.61
N ALA A 7 23.56 6.89 3.13
CA ALA A 7 23.55 7.60 1.85
C ALA A 7 23.77 9.11 2.03
N ASP A 8 24.55 9.73 1.14
CA ASP A 8 24.77 11.19 1.11
C ASP A 8 23.49 11.97 0.79
N SER A 9 22.55 11.35 0.07
CA SER A 9 21.24 11.92 -0.24
C SER A 9 20.19 10.82 -0.47
N LEU A 10 18.92 11.19 -0.27
CA LEU A 10 17.77 10.34 -0.55
C LEU A 10 16.64 11.22 -1.09
N ALA A 11 16.02 10.78 -2.17
CA ALA A 11 14.82 11.37 -2.71
C ALA A 11 13.83 10.28 -3.09
N TYR A 12 12.54 10.58 -2.99
CA TYR A 12 11.46 9.70 -3.44
C TYR A 12 10.84 10.24 -4.72
N LEU A 13 10.27 9.34 -5.52
CA LEU A 13 9.42 9.74 -6.65
C LEU A 13 8.17 10.44 -6.11
N SER A 14 7.77 11.55 -6.71
CA SER A 14 6.51 12.21 -6.37
C SER A 14 5.33 11.38 -6.89
N LEU A 15 4.18 11.46 -6.20
CA LEU A 15 2.97 10.81 -6.69
C LEU A 15 2.51 11.38 -8.03
N GLU A 16 2.64 12.69 -8.23
CA GLU A 16 2.40 13.34 -9.53
C GLU A 16 3.25 12.72 -10.65
N GLY A 17 4.57 12.61 -10.44
CA GLY A 17 5.47 12.01 -11.42
C GLY A 17 5.20 10.51 -11.65
N LEU A 18 4.76 9.78 -10.62
CA LEU A 18 4.30 8.41 -10.76
C LEU A 18 3.07 8.32 -11.67
N TYR A 19 2.04 9.14 -11.45
CA TYR A 19 0.82 9.14 -12.26
C TYR A 19 1.09 9.49 -13.73
N GLU A 20 1.97 10.46 -13.96
CA GLU A 20 2.42 10.80 -15.32
C GLU A 20 3.12 9.63 -16.00
N ALA A 21 4.03 8.96 -15.30
CA ALA A 21 4.82 7.85 -15.84
C ALA A 21 3.96 6.64 -16.22
N ILE A 22 2.97 6.30 -15.40
CA ILE A 22 2.06 5.17 -15.65
C ILE A 22 0.85 5.55 -16.54
N ARG A 23 0.68 6.86 -16.83
CA ARG A 23 -0.44 7.43 -17.60
C ARG A 23 -1.80 7.10 -16.99
N ALA A 24 -1.89 7.16 -15.67
CA ALA A 24 -3.13 6.91 -14.93
C ALA A 24 -3.10 7.54 -13.54
N GLY A 25 -4.28 7.90 -13.01
CA GLY A 25 -4.44 8.49 -11.70
C GLY A 25 -5.14 7.59 -10.69
N ARG A 26 -5.37 8.13 -9.50
CA ARG A 26 -6.00 7.46 -8.34
C ARG A 26 -7.36 6.83 -8.67
N GLU A 27 -8.08 7.42 -9.62
CA GLU A 27 -9.40 6.96 -10.06
C GLU A 27 -9.38 5.58 -10.74
N THR A 28 -8.24 5.17 -11.31
CA THR A 28 -8.08 3.87 -11.97
C THR A 28 -6.98 3.01 -11.39
N HIS A 29 -6.11 3.57 -10.55
CA HIS A 29 -4.99 2.87 -9.93
C HIS A 29 -4.98 3.12 -8.42
N CYS A 30 -5.01 2.04 -7.64
CA CYS A 30 -4.85 2.13 -6.19
C CYS A 30 -3.44 2.59 -5.82
N ASP A 31 -3.34 3.62 -4.98
CA ASP A 31 -2.07 4.15 -4.46
C ASP A 31 -2.01 4.17 -2.93
N ALA A 32 -2.88 3.40 -2.28
CA ALA A 32 -3.06 3.42 -0.84
C ALA A 32 -1.81 3.02 -0.05
N CYS A 33 -0.85 2.31 -0.66
CA CYS A 33 0.47 2.05 -0.07
C CYS A 33 1.29 3.33 0.14
N PHE A 34 0.99 4.40 -0.60
CA PHE A 34 1.65 5.70 -0.49
C PHE A 34 0.75 6.76 0.17
N SER A 35 -0.54 6.79 -0.16
CA SER A 35 -1.49 7.79 0.35
C SER A 35 -2.20 7.39 1.64
N GLY A 36 -2.30 6.10 1.92
CA GLY A 36 -3.12 5.54 3.01
C GLY A 36 -4.63 5.51 2.73
N GLU A 37 -5.09 6.06 1.60
CA GLU A 37 -6.51 6.10 1.23
C GLU A 37 -6.89 4.90 0.38
N TYR A 38 -7.43 3.86 1.02
CA TYR A 38 -7.90 2.67 0.32
C TYR A 38 -9.25 2.95 -0.37
N PRO A 39 -9.39 2.70 -1.68
CA PRO A 39 -10.64 2.88 -2.41
C PRO A 39 -11.66 1.76 -2.14
N LEU A 40 -11.54 1.10 -0.98
CA LEU A 40 -12.38 -0.02 -0.55
C LEU A 40 -13.33 0.47 0.54
N GLU A 41 -14.58 0.01 0.49
CA GLU A 41 -15.50 0.26 1.60
C GLU A 41 -14.97 -0.39 2.87
N ARG A 42 -14.86 0.41 3.94
CA ARG A 42 -14.44 -0.09 5.24
C ARG A 42 -15.60 -0.91 5.83
N SER A 43 -15.55 -2.23 5.68
CA SER A 43 -16.53 -3.11 6.34
C SER A 43 -16.42 -2.91 7.86
N GLY A 44 -17.49 -2.41 8.48
CA GLY A 44 -17.50 -2.05 9.90
C GLY A 44 -17.48 -3.24 10.87
N SER A 45 -17.19 -4.45 10.41
CA SER A 45 -17.27 -5.68 11.19
C SER A 45 -15.94 -6.42 11.24
N ALA A 46 -15.62 -6.95 12.42
CA ALA A 46 -14.38 -7.56 12.89
C ALA A 46 -13.82 -8.79 12.10
N GLY A 47 -14.12 -8.95 10.81
CA GLY A 47 -13.71 -10.11 10.01
C GLY A 47 -12.96 -9.81 8.70
N THR A 48 -12.75 -8.54 8.33
CA THR A 48 -12.02 -8.16 7.10
C THR A 48 -10.91 -7.14 7.37
N GLY A 49 -10.36 -7.17 8.58
CA GLY A 49 -9.24 -6.33 8.97
C GLY A 49 -7.90 -6.83 8.43
N LYS A 50 -6.84 -6.04 8.64
CA LYS A 50 -5.47 -6.38 8.24
C LYS A 50 -4.96 -7.74 8.74
N TYR A 51 -5.57 -8.28 9.81
CA TYR A 51 -5.18 -9.54 10.44
C TYR A 51 -6.13 -10.71 10.13
N ALA A 52 -7.06 -10.52 9.19
CA ALA A 52 -8.12 -11.50 8.93
C ALA A 52 -7.56 -12.87 8.49
N LEU A 53 -6.39 -12.91 7.87
CA LEU A 53 -5.79 -14.14 7.37
C LEU A 53 -4.84 -14.80 8.38
N GLU A 54 -4.37 -14.05 9.39
CA GLU A 54 -3.53 -14.53 10.47
C GLU A 54 -4.34 -15.27 11.54
N GLU A 55 -5.63 -14.95 11.67
CA GLU A 55 -6.59 -15.68 12.52
C GLU A 55 -7.17 -16.92 11.82
N MET A 56 -7.09 -16.97 10.49
CA MET A 56 -7.44 -18.16 9.71
C MET A 56 -6.28 -19.15 9.78
N ALA A 57 -6.42 -20.18 10.61
CA ALA A 57 -5.46 -21.27 10.72
C ALA A 57 -4.96 -21.70 9.33
N ALA A 58 -3.63 -21.64 9.12
CA ALA A 58 -2.97 -21.94 7.86
C ALA A 58 -3.59 -23.21 7.25
N VAL A 59 -4.14 -23.07 6.05
CA VAL A 59 -4.58 -24.22 5.27
C VAL A 59 -3.36 -25.10 5.07
N GLU A 60 -3.34 -26.29 5.69
CA GLU A 60 -2.35 -27.31 5.39
C GLU A 60 -2.52 -27.68 3.91
N VAL A 61 -1.60 -27.17 3.10
CA VAL A 61 -1.48 -27.53 1.68
C VAL A 61 -0.89 -28.94 1.63
N PRO A 62 -1.53 -29.91 0.94
CA PRO A 62 -1.01 -31.27 0.83
C PRO A 62 0.32 -31.35 0.08
#